data_AF-A0A0H7DDP5-F1
#
_entry.id   AF-A0A0H7DDP5-F1
#
_cell.length_a   1.000
_cell.length_b   1.000
_cell.length_c   1.000
_cell.angle_alpha   90.00
_cell.angle_beta   90.00
_cell.angle_gamma   90.00
#
_symmetry.space_group_name_H-M   'P 1'
#
loop_
_entity.id
_entity.type
_entity.pdbx_description
1 polymer ?
#
loop_
_entity_poly.entity_id
_entity_poly.type
_entity_poly.pdbx_seq_one_letter_code
_entity_poly.pdbx_strand_id
1 'polypeptide(L)'
;MRIHAFHHLYQYRLERSTKPFLARGGKIKRCLYCLVELTHCLCAHQPDIESQVAVLLIVSENEVFKPSNTGRLIADTVKETYVYQWSRTEPNPEMLALLSNPAYYPVLIFPAETEEDKTRVLSPIPTEFAGKKPLLVLIDGSWREAKRIFRKSPYLASLPLVSVEPERLSQYIMRKSENEQHLATAEVASLVLDMFGDRHSASTLSLWFEAFKETYLTCKSRNKPSITKPALQRWIAHQQNANCL
;
A
#
# COMPACT_ATOMS: atom_id res chain seq x y z
N MET A 1 -1.75 -9.22 -16.02
CA MET A 1 -1.41 -9.11 -14.59
C MET A 1 0.06 -9.46 -14.40
N ARG A 2 0.82 -8.53 -13.85
CA ARG A 2 2.21 -8.66 -13.40
C ARG A 2 2.25 -9.29 -11.99
N ILE A 3 3.16 -10.25 -11.82
CA ILE A 3 3.55 -10.78 -10.51
C ILE A 3 4.60 -9.85 -9.90
N HIS A 4 4.54 -9.64 -8.59
CA HIS A 4 5.38 -8.66 -7.88
C HIS A 4 5.71 -9.13 -6.46
N ALA A 5 6.59 -8.39 -5.76
CA ALA A 5 7.14 -8.76 -4.46
C ALA A 5 6.09 -9.19 -3.41
N PHE A 6 4.92 -8.54 -3.34
CA PHE A 6 3.87 -8.98 -2.40
C PHE A 6 3.36 -10.41 -2.69
N HIS A 7 3.21 -10.79 -3.96
CA HIS A 7 2.81 -12.15 -4.34
C HIS A 7 3.86 -13.18 -3.91
N HIS A 8 5.15 -12.85 -4.06
CA HIS A 8 6.24 -13.70 -3.60
C HIS A 8 6.24 -13.85 -2.08
N LEU A 9 6.04 -12.76 -1.32
CA LEU A 9 5.93 -12.82 0.13
C LEU A 9 4.74 -13.68 0.58
N TYR A 10 3.60 -13.54 -0.10
CA TYR A 10 2.40 -14.33 0.18
C TYR A 10 2.66 -15.83 -0.04
N GLN A 11 3.28 -16.22 -1.16
CA GLN A 11 3.60 -17.62 -1.47
C GLN A 11 4.64 -18.19 -0.47
N TYR A 12 5.73 -17.47 -0.22
CA TYR A 12 6.73 -17.85 0.78
C TYR A 12 6.10 -18.10 2.16
N ARG A 13 5.13 -17.26 2.55
CA ARG A 13 4.41 -17.41 3.80
C ARG A 13 3.44 -18.58 3.79
N LEU A 14 2.78 -18.87 2.68
CA LEU A 14 1.91 -20.04 2.54
C LEU A 14 2.71 -21.35 2.70
N GLU A 15 3.85 -21.47 2.01
CA GLU A 15 4.71 -22.67 2.05
C GLU A 15 5.21 -23.00 3.46
N ARG A 16 5.39 -21.97 4.30
CA ARG A 16 5.86 -22.09 5.69
C ARG A 16 4.73 -22.12 6.72
N SER A 17 3.48 -22.00 6.28
CA SER A 17 2.34 -21.95 7.19
C SER A 17 1.98 -23.36 7.67
N THR A 18 2.19 -23.62 8.96
CA THR A 18 1.81 -24.90 9.59
C THR A 18 0.32 -25.00 9.92
N LYS A 19 -0.43 -23.90 9.77
CA LYS A 19 -1.87 -23.82 10.01
C LYS A 19 -2.57 -23.15 8.82
N PRO A 20 -3.77 -23.61 8.42
CA PRO A 20 -4.55 -22.91 7.41
C PRO A 20 -4.99 -21.54 7.94
N PHE A 21 -4.74 -20.47 7.17
CA PHE A 21 -5.27 -19.15 7.49
C PHE A 21 -6.77 -19.06 7.16
N LEU A 22 -7.61 -19.04 8.19
CA LEU A 22 -9.06 -18.86 8.03
C LEU A 22 -9.41 -17.36 7.98
N ALA A 23 -9.35 -16.76 6.80
CA ALA A 23 -9.85 -15.41 6.60
C ALA A 23 -11.35 -15.30 6.92
N ARG A 24 -11.82 -14.16 7.45
CA ARG A 24 -13.27 -13.90 7.58
C ARG A 24 -13.94 -14.02 6.21
N GLY A 25 -14.99 -14.84 6.11
CA GLY A 25 -15.59 -15.22 4.81
C GLY A 25 -14.88 -16.40 4.13
N GLY A 26 -14.33 -17.33 4.91
CA GLY A 26 -13.56 -18.49 4.43
C GLY A 26 -14.31 -19.46 3.51
N LYS A 27 -15.63 -19.33 3.35
CA LYS A 27 -16.41 -20.10 2.35
C LYS A 27 -16.27 -19.58 0.91
N ILE A 28 -15.79 -18.35 0.74
CA ILE A 28 -15.66 -17.71 -0.58
C ILE A 28 -14.37 -18.20 -1.26
N LYS A 29 -14.49 -18.81 -2.44
CA LYS A 29 -13.33 -19.15 -3.29
C LYS A 29 -12.76 -17.88 -3.90
N ARG A 30 -11.47 -17.62 -3.69
CA ARG A 30 -10.79 -16.38 -4.10
C ARG A 30 -9.75 -16.64 -5.16
N CYS A 31 -9.53 -15.64 -6.00
CA CYS A 31 -8.36 -15.58 -6.86
C CYS A 31 -7.09 -15.60 -5.99
N LEU A 32 -6.08 -16.37 -6.41
CA LEU A 32 -4.81 -16.49 -5.68
C LEU A 32 -3.96 -15.21 -5.69
N TYR A 33 -4.25 -14.28 -6.61
CA TYR A 33 -3.49 -13.06 -6.78
C TYR A 33 -4.22 -11.86 -6.18
N CYS A 34 -5.41 -11.53 -6.71
CA CYS A 34 -6.15 -10.37 -6.21
C CYS A 34 -6.92 -10.61 -4.91
N LEU A 35 -7.03 -11.85 -4.44
CA LEU A 35 -7.75 -12.26 -3.22
C LEU A 35 -9.23 -11.81 -3.16
N VAL A 36 -9.79 -11.39 -4.29
CA VAL A 36 -11.22 -11.17 -4.51
C VAL A 36 -11.87 -12.51 -4.90
N GLU A 37 -13.18 -12.63 -4.72
CA GLU A 37 -13.96 -13.79 -5.17
C GLU A 37 -13.74 -14.07 -6.67
N LEU A 38 -13.67 -15.34 -7.06
CA LEU A 38 -13.23 -15.75 -8.40
C LEU A 38 -14.06 -15.14 -9.54
N THR A 39 -15.39 -15.08 -9.41
CA THR A 39 -16.26 -14.47 -10.44
C THR A 39 -16.15 -12.94 -10.49
N HIS A 40 -15.48 -12.33 -9.52
CA HIS A 40 -15.24 -10.90 -9.39
C HIS A 40 -13.74 -10.55 -9.49
N CYS A 41 -12.93 -11.44 -10.08
CA CYS A 41 -11.48 -11.28 -10.21
C CYS A 41 -11.12 -9.94 -10.89
N LEU A 42 -10.15 -9.23 -10.32
CA LEU A 42 -9.69 -7.93 -10.81
C LEU A 42 -8.36 -7.98 -11.58
N CYS A 43 -7.72 -9.14 -11.67
CA CYS A 43 -6.36 -9.28 -12.21
C CYS A 43 -6.20 -8.78 -13.66
N ALA A 44 -7.26 -8.87 -14.48
CA ALA A 44 -7.26 -8.37 -15.86
C ALA A 44 -7.18 -6.83 -15.93
N HIS A 45 -7.53 -6.14 -14.85
CA HIS A 45 -7.57 -4.68 -14.76
C HIS A 45 -6.43 -4.10 -13.92
N GLN A 46 -5.42 -4.89 -13.58
CA GLN A 46 -4.28 -4.39 -12.80
C GLN A 46 -3.61 -3.21 -13.56
N PRO A 47 -3.25 -2.11 -12.87
CA PRO A 47 -2.50 -1.01 -13.47
C PRO A 47 -1.14 -1.47 -14.00
N ASP A 48 -0.68 -0.82 -15.07
CA ASP A 48 0.63 -1.03 -15.67
C ASP A 48 1.21 0.33 -16.09
N ILE A 49 1.84 1.02 -15.14
CA ILE A 49 2.37 2.38 -15.32
C ILE A 49 3.81 2.45 -14.80
N GLU A 50 4.57 3.43 -15.28
CA GLU A 50 5.88 3.77 -14.72
C GLU A 50 5.73 4.80 -13.59
N SER A 51 6.62 4.70 -12.59
CA SER A 51 6.65 5.60 -11.45
C SER A 51 8.07 6.12 -11.20
N GLN A 52 8.14 7.40 -10.80
CA GLN A 52 9.40 8.08 -10.51
C GLN A 52 9.91 7.79 -9.09
N VAL A 53 9.12 7.09 -8.29
CA VAL A 53 9.50 6.67 -6.93
C VAL A 53 9.60 5.14 -6.86
N ALA A 54 10.35 4.65 -5.89
CA ALA A 54 10.31 3.27 -5.45
C ALA A 54 9.54 3.18 -4.13
N VAL A 55 8.99 2.01 -3.81
CA VAL A 55 8.28 1.78 -2.55
C VAL A 55 8.88 0.60 -1.80
N LEU A 56 9.03 0.73 -0.48
CA LEU A 56 9.30 -0.37 0.43
C LEU A 56 8.10 -0.54 1.38
N LEU A 57 7.47 -1.71 1.33
CA LEU A 57 6.43 -2.13 2.27
C LEU A 57 7.02 -3.04 3.35
N ILE A 58 6.92 -2.59 4.60
CA ILE A 58 7.22 -3.38 5.79
C ILE A 58 5.90 -3.92 6.34
N VAL A 59 5.63 -5.20 6.10
CA VAL A 59 4.31 -5.80 6.32
C VAL A 59 4.25 -6.53 7.65
N SER A 60 3.22 -6.26 8.44
CA SER A 60 2.96 -6.98 9.69
C SER A 60 2.60 -8.44 9.42
N GLU A 61 2.94 -9.34 10.34
CA GLU A 61 2.71 -10.78 10.17
C GLU A 61 1.24 -11.13 9.86
N ASN A 62 0.31 -10.46 10.53
CA ASN A 62 -1.12 -10.72 10.38
C ASN A 62 -1.70 -10.13 9.09
N GLU A 63 -1.00 -9.19 8.45
CA GLU A 63 -1.50 -8.43 7.32
C GLU A 63 -1.28 -9.17 5.99
N VAL A 64 -0.24 -10.01 5.89
CA VAL A 64 0.14 -10.75 4.66
C VAL A 64 -1.02 -11.55 4.08
N PHE A 65 -1.76 -12.28 4.92
CA PHE A 65 -2.83 -13.17 4.45
C PHE A 65 -4.22 -12.50 4.37
N LYS A 66 -4.37 -11.24 4.75
CA LYS A 66 -5.68 -10.57 4.76
C LYS A 66 -6.11 -10.30 3.32
N PRO A 67 -7.26 -10.84 2.87
CA PRO A 67 -7.78 -10.53 1.54
C PRO A 67 -8.12 -9.06 1.31
N SER A 68 -8.32 -8.31 2.40
CA SER A 68 -8.58 -6.86 2.38
C SER A 68 -7.31 -6.02 2.49
N ASN A 69 -6.11 -6.62 2.45
CA ASN A 69 -4.86 -5.87 2.46
C ASN A 69 -4.84 -4.92 1.25
N THR A 70 -4.54 -3.65 1.52
CA THR A 70 -4.47 -2.60 0.49
C THR A 70 -3.04 -2.20 0.15
N GLY A 71 -2.05 -2.53 0.99
CA GLY A 71 -0.64 -2.36 0.67
C GLY A 71 -0.24 -3.06 -0.63
N ARG A 72 -0.82 -4.24 -0.93
CA ARG A 72 -0.59 -4.93 -2.21
C ARG A 72 -1.01 -4.11 -3.44
N LEU A 73 -1.97 -3.20 -3.32
CA LEU A 73 -2.39 -2.34 -4.44
C LEU A 73 -1.31 -1.31 -4.78
N ILE A 74 -0.44 -0.95 -3.83
CA ILE A 74 0.74 -0.13 -4.10
C ILE A 74 1.71 -0.92 -4.98
N ALA A 75 1.91 -2.21 -4.68
CA ALA A 75 2.74 -3.09 -5.49
C ALA A 75 2.13 -3.40 -6.87
N ASP A 76 0.80 -3.34 -7.02
CA ASP A 76 0.13 -3.37 -8.32
C ASP A 76 0.54 -2.12 -9.15
N THR A 77 0.42 -0.93 -8.56
CA THR A 77 0.61 0.38 -9.23
C THR A 77 2.08 0.76 -9.45
N VAL A 78 2.92 0.69 -8.42
CA VAL A 78 4.35 1.07 -8.48
C VAL A 78 5.16 -0.19 -8.78
N LYS A 79 5.76 -0.25 -9.98
CA LYS A 79 6.51 -1.43 -10.44
C LYS A 79 7.67 -1.79 -9.52
N GLU A 80 8.43 -0.77 -9.14
CA GLU A 80 9.59 -0.88 -8.24
C GLU A 80 9.14 -0.86 -6.78
N THR A 81 8.38 -1.88 -6.39
CA THR A 81 7.93 -2.09 -5.02
C THR A 81 8.62 -3.31 -4.40
N TYR A 82 9.26 -3.09 -3.26
CA TYR A 82 9.85 -4.10 -2.40
C TYR A 82 8.91 -4.39 -1.24
N VAL A 83 8.82 -5.66 -0.83
CA VAL A 83 7.90 -6.07 0.24
C VAL A 83 8.59 -7.07 1.14
N TYR A 84 8.69 -6.74 2.42
CA TYR A 84 9.29 -7.61 3.43
C TYR A 84 8.37 -7.75 4.63
N GLN A 85 8.28 -8.96 5.17
CA GLN A 85 7.63 -9.16 6.46
C GLN A 85 8.51 -8.59 7.57
N TRP A 86 7.88 -7.86 8.49
CA TRP A 86 8.55 -7.37 9.67
C TRP A 86 8.92 -8.49 10.66
N SER A 87 10.14 -8.42 11.18
CA SER A 87 10.60 -9.18 12.33
C SER A 87 11.31 -8.23 13.29
N ARG A 88 10.93 -8.28 14.58
CA ARG A 88 11.54 -7.44 15.61
C ARG A 88 13.00 -7.80 15.87
N THR A 89 13.30 -9.10 15.85
CA THR A 89 14.59 -9.66 16.30
C THR A 89 15.48 -10.05 15.14
N GLU A 90 14.90 -10.38 13.99
CA GLU A 90 15.60 -10.89 12.81
C GLU A 90 15.15 -10.11 11.57
N PRO A 91 15.44 -8.79 11.48
CA PRO A 91 15.11 -8.00 10.29
C PRO A 91 15.78 -8.61 9.05
N ASN A 92 15.07 -8.58 7.92
CA ASN A 92 15.59 -9.17 6.68
C ASN A 92 16.86 -8.41 6.22
N PRO A 93 17.99 -9.09 5.97
CA PRO A 93 19.23 -8.44 5.56
C PRO A 93 19.15 -7.67 4.24
N GLU A 94 18.39 -8.18 3.24
CA GLU A 94 18.22 -7.51 1.94
C GLU A 94 17.38 -6.23 2.08
N MET A 95 16.39 -6.23 2.98
CA MET A 95 15.64 -5.02 3.33
C MET A 95 16.56 -3.96 3.95
N LEU A 96 17.45 -4.35 4.86
CA LEU A 96 18.42 -3.43 5.47
C LEU A 96 19.41 -2.89 4.42
N ALA A 97 19.90 -3.77 3.53
CA ALA A 97 20.78 -3.37 2.43
C ALA A 97 20.08 -2.38 1.48
N LEU A 98 18.79 -2.58 1.20
CA LEU A 98 17.98 -1.66 0.38
C LEU A 98 17.89 -0.27 1.02
N LEU A 99 17.67 -0.20 2.35
CA LEU A 99 17.61 1.07 3.09
C LEU A 99 18.96 1.82 3.06
N SER A 100 20.08 1.14 2.91
CA SER A 100 21.42 1.75 2.81
C SER A 100 21.94 1.88 1.39
N ASN A 101 21.16 1.50 0.38
CA ASN A 101 21.60 1.50 -1.01
C ASN A 101 21.78 2.95 -1.51
N PRO A 102 22.95 3.31 -2.07
CA PRO A 102 23.25 4.68 -2.50
C PRO A 102 22.37 5.17 -3.65
N ALA A 103 21.70 4.29 -4.39
CA ALA A 103 20.77 4.65 -5.46
C ALA A 103 19.45 5.25 -4.94
N TYR A 104 19.10 4.99 -3.67
CA TYR A 104 17.84 5.43 -3.08
C TYR A 104 18.00 6.49 -2.00
N TYR A 105 16.98 7.33 -1.89
CA TYR A 105 16.76 8.21 -0.75
C TYR A 105 15.56 7.69 0.04
N PRO A 106 15.78 6.86 1.07
CA PRO A 106 14.70 6.29 1.87
C PRO A 106 14.00 7.37 2.70
N VAL A 107 12.67 7.43 2.60
CA VAL A 107 11.83 8.33 3.39
C VAL A 107 10.74 7.53 4.08
N LEU A 108 10.66 7.63 5.40
CA LEU A 108 9.65 6.95 6.19
C LEU A 108 8.34 7.74 6.17
N ILE A 109 7.26 7.07 5.79
CA ILE A 109 5.90 7.62 5.81
C ILE A 109 5.22 7.17 7.10
N PHE A 110 5.23 8.05 8.10
CA PHE A 110 4.59 7.80 9.38
C PHE A 110 4.36 9.13 10.11
N PRO A 111 3.29 9.28 10.90
CA PRO A 111 3.11 10.47 11.73
C PRO A 111 4.28 10.63 12.71
N ALA A 112 4.74 11.86 12.92
CA ALA A 112 5.72 12.16 13.96
C ALA A 112 5.05 11.98 15.34
N GLU A 113 5.57 11.07 16.18
CA GLU A 113 4.98 10.79 17.50
C GLU A 113 5.75 11.44 18.66
N THR A 114 7.03 11.80 18.43
CA THR A 114 7.94 12.37 19.44
C THR A 114 8.55 13.69 18.97
N GLU A 115 9.16 14.46 19.87
CA GLU A 115 9.89 15.67 19.49
C GLU A 115 11.10 15.33 18.61
N GLU A 116 11.78 14.22 18.89
CA GLU A 116 12.86 13.71 18.04
C GLU A 116 12.37 13.40 16.62
N ASP A 117 11.17 12.83 16.47
CA ASP A 117 10.58 12.58 15.15
C ASP A 117 10.34 13.87 14.38
N LYS A 118 9.89 14.93 15.05
CA LYS A 118 9.65 16.23 14.41
C LYS A 118 10.93 16.84 13.84
N THR A 119 12.08 16.61 14.47
CA THR A 119 13.37 17.14 13.99
C THR A 119 13.82 16.58 12.64
N ARG A 120 13.29 15.42 12.24
CA ARG A 120 13.62 14.73 10.98
C ARG A 120 12.47 14.77 9.95
N VAL A 121 11.41 15.54 10.20
CA VAL A 121 10.31 15.72 9.25
C VAL A 121 10.77 16.58 8.07
N LEU A 122 10.51 16.10 6.86
CA LEU A 122 10.72 16.84 5.62
C LEU A 122 9.53 17.80 5.39
N SER A 123 9.75 19.08 5.66
CA SER A 123 8.78 20.15 5.36
C SER A 123 9.53 21.43 4.97
N PRO A 124 9.50 21.84 3.69
CA PRO A 124 8.84 21.17 2.55
C PRO A 124 9.55 19.87 2.14
N ILE A 125 8.85 19.03 1.37
CA ILE A 125 9.48 17.86 0.72
C ILE A 125 10.44 18.37 -0.36
N PRO A 126 11.70 17.90 -0.39
CA PRO A 126 12.65 18.28 -1.42
C PRO A 126 12.16 17.88 -2.82
N THR A 127 12.38 18.73 -3.81
CA THR A 127 12.15 18.40 -5.23
C THR A 127 13.29 17.59 -5.82
N GLU A 128 14.47 17.63 -5.21
CA GLU A 128 15.66 16.89 -5.61
C GLU A 128 16.22 16.10 -4.44
N PHE A 129 16.66 14.87 -4.71
CA PHE A 129 17.17 13.93 -3.71
C PHE A 129 18.65 13.62 -3.96
N ALA A 130 19.44 14.63 -4.34
CA ALA A 130 20.87 14.52 -4.66
C ALA A 130 21.17 13.43 -5.70
N GLY A 131 20.37 13.35 -6.76
CA GLY A 131 20.50 12.35 -7.83
C GLY A 131 20.02 10.94 -7.47
N LYS A 132 19.45 10.75 -6.27
CA LYS A 132 18.90 9.45 -5.83
C LYS A 132 17.41 9.35 -6.12
N LYS A 133 16.92 8.13 -6.31
CA LYS A 133 15.48 7.87 -6.45
C LYS A 133 14.80 7.84 -5.07
N PRO A 134 13.67 8.54 -4.85
CA PRO A 134 12.94 8.42 -3.59
C PRO A 134 12.48 6.98 -3.35
N LEU A 135 12.75 6.45 -2.16
CA LEU A 135 12.24 5.17 -1.70
C LEU A 135 11.25 5.42 -0.56
N LEU A 136 9.96 5.36 -0.86
CA LEU A 136 8.90 5.59 0.11
C LEU A 136 8.74 4.33 0.98
N VAL A 137 9.08 4.45 2.25
CA VAL A 137 9.00 3.37 3.23
C VAL A 137 7.66 3.47 3.96
N LEU A 138 6.75 2.53 3.71
CA LEU A 138 5.46 2.44 4.38
C LEU A 138 5.38 1.19 5.27
N ILE A 139 4.66 1.31 6.37
CA ILE A 139 4.38 0.21 7.29
C ILE A 139 2.95 -0.27 7.05
N ASP A 140 2.80 -1.53 6.66
CA ASP A 140 1.50 -2.11 6.31
C ASP A 140 1.00 -3.04 7.43
N GLY A 141 -0.07 -2.62 8.10
CA GLY A 141 -0.68 -3.33 9.21
C GLY A 141 -1.77 -2.50 9.87
N SER A 142 -2.45 -3.07 10.87
CA SER A 142 -3.36 -2.27 11.71
C SER A 142 -2.59 -1.13 12.40
N TRP A 143 -3.26 -0.04 12.74
CA TRP A 143 -2.62 1.11 13.40
C TRP A 143 -1.77 0.72 14.63
N ARG A 144 -2.27 -0.21 15.45
CA ARG A 144 -1.55 -0.74 16.61
C ARG A 144 -0.28 -1.51 16.21
N GLU A 145 -0.33 -2.30 15.14
CA GLU A 145 0.82 -3.02 14.61
C GLU A 145 1.83 -2.06 13.98
N ALA A 146 1.35 -1.07 13.21
CA ALA A 146 2.19 -0.09 12.55
C ALA A 146 3.01 0.73 13.55
N LYS A 147 2.37 1.25 14.61
CA LYS A 147 3.06 1.91 15.74
C LYS A 147 4.07 1.02 16.43
N ARG A 148 3.75 -0.27 16.58
CA ARG A 148 4.69 -1.23 17.16
C ARG A 148 5.91 -1.43 16.26
N ILE A 149 5.70 -1.60 14.96
CA ILE A 149 6.79 -1.74 13.97
C ILE A 149 7.66 -0.48 14.01
N PHE A 150 7.05 0.70 13.90
CA PHE A 150 7.74 1.99 13.96
C PHE A 150 8.66 2.09 15.20
N ARG A 151 8.08 1.94 16.40
CA ARG A 151 8.83 2.03 17.67
C ARG A 151 9.86 0.93 17.89
N LYS A 152 9.67 -0.25 17.31
CA LYS A 152 10.52 -1.43 17.54
C LYS A 152 11.45 -1.74 16.37
N SER A 153 11.66 -0.78 15.48
CA SER A 153 12.58 -0.89 14.34
C SER A 153 13.64 0.22 14.40
N PRO A 154 14.73 0.03 15.17
CA PRO A 154 15.77 1.06 15.31
C PRO A 154 16.36 1.52 13.98
N TYR A 155 16.39 0.64 12.98
CA TYR A 155 16.85 0.95 11.62
C TYR A 155 15.97 1.94 10.85
N LEU A 156 14.77 2.26 11.35
CA LEU A 156 13.91 3.32 10.78
C LEU A 156 14.10 4.68 11.45
N ALA A 157 14.74 4.72 12.63
CA ALA A 157 14.81 5.92 13.46
C ALA A 157 15.68 7.04 12.85
N SER A 158 16.65 6.68 12.00
CA SER A 158 17.51 7.63 11.30
C SER A 158 16.94 8.14 9.98
N LEU A 159 15.83 7.57 9.50
CA LEU A 159 15.28 7.94 8.19
C LEU A 159 14.58 9.31 8.27
N PRO A 160 14.69 10.16 7.25
CA PRO A 160 13.80 11.31 7.08
C PRO A 160 12.33 10.89 7.13
N LEU A 161 11.47 11.74 7.70
CA LEU A 161 10.06 11.44 7.92
C LEU A 161 9.17 12.33 7.04
N VAL A 162 8.08 11.77 6.53
CA VAL A 162 6.95 12.56 6.03
C VAL A 162 5.72 12.20 6.86
N SER A 163 5.22 13.21 7.58
CA SER A 163 3.95 13.16 8.29
C SER A 163 2.82 13.55 7.33
N VAL A 164 1.83 12.68 7.17
CA VAL A 164 0.62 13.02 6.41
C VAL A 164 -0.37 13.64 7.39
N GLU A 165 -0.42 14.97 7.41
CA GLU A 165 -1.16 15.73 8.43
C GLU A 165 -2.67 15.47 8.41
N PRO A 166 -3.33 15.46 9.59
CA PRO A 166 -4.77 15.25 9.74
C PRO A 166 -5.66 16.15 8.88
N GLU A 167 -5.24 17.36 8.50
CA GLU A 167 -6.05 18.29 7.71
C GLU A 167 -6.13 17.87 6.23
N ARG A 168 -5.04 17.32 5.67
CA ARG A 168 -5.07 16.71 4.34
C ARG A 168 -5.86 15.40 4.36
N LEU A 169 -5.72 14.64 5.46
CA LEU A 169 -6.53 13.47 5.73
C LEU A 169 -8.01 13.85 5.88
N SER A 170 -8.35 14.96 6.54
CA SER A 170 -9.73 15.37 6.80
C SER A 170 -10.41 15.90 5.54
N GLN A 171 -9.72 16.63 4.66
CA GLN A 171 -10.28 16.99 3.34
C GLN A 171 -10.53 15.76 2.47
N TYR A 172 -9.64 14.77 2.54
CA TYR A 172 -9.80 13.50 1.84
C TYR A 172 -10.93 12.64 2.44
N ILE A 173 -11.03 12.60 3.78
CA ILE A 173 -12.07 11.90 4.53
C ILE A 173 -13.42 12.61 4.41
N MET A 174 -13.52 13.93 4.38
CA MET A 174 -14.77 14.69 4.22
C MET A 174 -15.40 14.51 2.84
N ARG A 175 -14.60 14.15 1.82
CA ARG A 175 -15.12 13.66 0.53
C ARG A 175 -15.70 12.23 0.64
N LYS A 176 -15.46 11.53 1.74
CA LYS A 176 -15.96 10.20 2.10
C LYS A 176 -16.78 10.27 3.41
N SER A 177 -17.44 9.19 3.81
CA SER A 177 -18.34 9.19 4.97
C SER A 177 -17.59 9.19 6.32
N GLU A 178 -18.13 9.89 7.33
CA GLU A 178 -17.56 10.16 8.68
C GLU A 178 -17.17 8.94 9.57
N ASN A 179 -17.44 7.70 9.15
CA ASN A 179 -17.29 6.51 10.00
C ASN A 179 -15.92 5.79 9.93
N GLU A 180 -14.95 6.27 9.13
CA GLU A 180 -13.62 5.65 8.98
C GLU A 180 -12.52 6.55 9.60
N GLN A 181 -12.17 6.31 10.88
CA GLN A 181 -11.19 7.14 11.61
C GLN A 181 -9.72 6.94 11.19
N HIS A 182 -9.41 5.94 10.36
CA HIS A 182 -8.04 5.65 9.92
C HIS A 182 -8.02 5.29 8.43
N LEU A 183 -7.12 5.93 7.68
CA LEU A 183 -6.92 5.64 6.26
C LEU A 183 -6.29 4.26 6.03
N ALA A 184 -6.63 3.65 4.91
CA ALA A 184 -5.95 2.47 4.41
C ALA A 184 -4.54 2.80 3.91
N THR A 185 -3.63 1.81 3.93
CA THR A 185 -2.23 1.96 3.47
C THR A 185 -2.15 2.51 2.04
N ALA A 186 -3.03 2.05 1.13
CA ALA A 186 -3.09 2.55 -0.25
C ALA A 186 -3.54 4.02 -0.34
N GLU A 187 -4.43 4.48 0.56
CA GLU A 187 -4.88 5.87 0.56
C GLU A 187 -3.76 6.80 1.00
N VAL A 188 -3.05 6.44 2.08
CA VAL A 188 -1.85 7.16 2.52
C VAL A 188 -0.82 7.22 1.39
N ALA A 189 -0.54 6.10 0.74
CA ALA A 189 0.39 6.06 -0.39
C ALA A 189 -0.04 6.96 -1.55
N SER A 190 -1.33 7.01 -1.90
CA SER A 190 -1.81 7.90 -2.97
C SER A 190 -1.56 9.38 -2.67
N LEU A 191 -1.75 9.81 -1.42
CA LEU A 191 -1.46 11.18 -0.99
C LEU A 191 0.04 11.47 -1.05
N VAL A 192 0.87 10.54 -0.60
CA VAL A 192 2.32 10.71 -0.59
C VAL A 192 2.89 10.74 -2.01
N LEU A 193 2.40 9.92 -2.93
CA LEU A 193 2.81 9.96 -4.32
C LEU A 193 2.62 11.35 -4.94
N ASP A 194 1.47 11.99 -4.67
CA ASP A 194 1.20 13.36 -5.12
C ASP A 194 2.14 14.38 -4.46
N MET A 195 2.43 14.21 -3.17
CA MET A 195 3.38 15.04 -2.42
C MET A 195 4.81 14.97 -2.95
N PHE A 196 5.20 13.84 -3.55
CA PHE A 196 6.49 13.64 -4.24
C PHE A 196 6.42 13.98 -5.74
N GLY A 197 5.31 14.55 -6.22
CA GLY A 197 5.14 14.98 -7.61
C GLY A 197 4.72 13.87 -8.59
N ASP A 198 4.57 12.62 -8.14
CA ASP A 198 4.12 11.49 -8.97
C ASP A 198 2.58 11.42 -9.04
N ARG A 199 1.99 12.47 -9.63
CA ARG A 199 0.54 12.68 -9.71
C ARG A 199 -0.18 11.58 -10.49
N HIS A 200 0.47 11.04 -11.51
CA HIS A 200 -0.10 9.96 -12.31
C HIS A 200 -0.23 8.66 -11.49
N SER A 201 0.81 8.30 -10.74
CA SER A 201 0.76 7.14 -9.85
C SER A 201 -0.22 7.36 -8.69
N ALA A 202 -0.28 8.58 -8.15
CA ALA A 202 -1.23 8.94 -7.10
C ALA A 202 -2.70 8.73 -7.52
N SER A 203 -3.09 9.32 -8.66
CA SER A 203 -4.45 9.18 -9.21
C SER A 203 -4.78 7.75 -9.61
N THR A 204 -3.82 7.04 -10.22
CA THR A 204 -3.96 5.63 -10.57
C THR A 204 -4.21 4.75 -9.34
N LEU A 205 -3.39 4.89 -8.30
CA LEU A 205 -3.55 4.12 -7.05
C LEU A 205 -4.87 4.42 -6.36
N SER A 206 -5.30 5.69 -6.35
CA SER A 206 -6.57 6.11 -5.75
C SER A 206 -7.76 5.44 -6.45
N LEU A 207 -7.84 5.53 -7.79
CA LEU A 207 -8.90 4.88 -8.58
C LEU A 207 -8.87 3.36 -8.47
N TRP A 208 -7.67 2.76 -8.49
CA TRP A 208 -7.51 1.32 -8.33
C TRP A 208 -7.98 0.84 -6.95
N PHE A 209 -7.65 1.58 -5.89
CA PHE A 209 -8.13 1.30 -4.55
C PHE A 209 -9.66 1.39 -4.43
N GLU A 210 -10.31 2.38 -5.05
CA GLU A 210 -11.77 2.47 -5.09
C GLU A 210 -12.42 1.26 -5.78
N ALA A 211 -11.91 0.89 -6.96
CA ALA A 211 -12.39 -0.27 -7.71
C ALA A 211 -12.22 -1.57 -6.91
N PHE A 212 -11.09 -1.73 -6.22
CA PHE A 212 -10.85 -2.86 -5.32
C PHE A 212 -11.82 -2.86 -4.14
N LYS A 213 -11.96 -1.75 -3.41
CA LYS A 213 -12.83 -1.62 -2.23
C LYS A 213 -14.28 -1.96 -2.57
N GLU A 214 -14.82 -1.37 -3.63
CA GLU A 214 -16.18 -1.63 -4.12
C GLU A 214 -16.37 -3.11 -4.45
N THR A 215 -15.48 -3.68 -5.29
CA THR A 215 -15.61 -5.07 -5.73
C THR A 215 -15.49 -6.04 -4.55
N TYR A 216 -14.54 -5.80 -3.64
CA TYR A 216 -14.33 -6.64 -2.47
C TYR A 216 -15.50 -6.60 -1.47
N LEU A 217 -16.09 -5.42 -1.23
CA LEU A 217 -17.26 -5.26 -0.35
C LEU A 217 -18.51 -5.91 -0.94
N THR A 218 -18.72 -5.81 -2.27
CA THR A 218 -19.82 -6.50 -2.96
C THR A 218 -19.76 -8.01 -2.75
N CYS A 219 -18.56 -8.60 -2.68
CA CYS A 219 -18.37 -10.03 -2.41
C CYS A 219 -18.63 -10.44 -0.95
N LYS A 220 -18.69 -9.49 0.00
CA LYS A 220 -18.96 -9.75 1.42
C LYS A 220 -20.43 -9.63 1.81
N SER A 221 -21.21 -8.87 1.05
CA SER A 221 -22.63 -8.65 1.33
C SER A 221 -23.43 -9.93 1.10
N ARG A 222 -24.31 -10.28 2.06
CA ARG A 222 -25.27 -11.39 1.88
C ARG A 222 -26.44 -11.02 0.96
N ASN A 223 -26.62 -9.72 0.70
CA ASN A 223 -27.67 -9.22 -0.19
C ASN A 223 -27.22 -9.31 -1.65
N LYS A 224 -28.20 -9.38 -2.58
CA LYS A 224 -27.92 -9.44 -4.02
C LYS A 224 -26.84 -8.40 -4.38
N PRO A 225 -25.68 -8.82 -4.92
CA PRO A 225 -24.63 -7.89 -5.28
C PRO A 225 -25.21 -6.85 -6.26
N SER A 226 -24.92 -5.57 -6.02
CA SER A 226 -25.18 -4.55 -7.03
C SER A 226 -24.46 -4.96 -8.30
N ILE A 227 -25.22 -5.17 -9.38
CA ILE A 227 -24.68 -5.57 -10.69
C ILE A 227 -23.80 -4.44 -11.24
N THR A 228 -24.16 -3.19 -10.94
CA THR A 228 -23.38 -2.01 -11.32
C THR A 228 -22.24 -1.80 -10.31
N LYS A 229 -21.00 -1.88 -10.81
CA LYS A 229 -19.75 -1.56 -10.10
C LYS A 229 -19.18 -0.25 -10.66
N PRO A 230 -19.75 0.92 -10.30
CA PRO A 230 -19.36 2.19 -10.90
C PRO A 230 -17.90 2.56 -10.65
N ALA A 231 -17.31 2.23 -9.51
CA ALA A 231 -15.88 2.51 -9.28
C ALA A 231 -15.00 1.66 -10.21
N LEU A 232 -15.34 0.37 -10.40
CA LEU A 232 -14.64 -0.46 -11.38
C LEU A 232 -14.81 0.04 -12.82
N GLN A 233 -16.00 0.51 -13.20
CA GLN A 233 -16.24 1.08 -14.52
C GLN A 233 -15.44 2.37 -14.75
N ARG A 234 -15.38 3.26 -13.74
CA ARG A 234 -14.53 4.46 -13.80
C ARG A 234 -13.06 4.10 -14.00
N TRP A 235 -12.57 3.08 -13.29
CA TRP A 235 -11.20 2.59 -13.44
C TRP A 235 -10.94 2.04 -14.84
N ILE A 236 -11.82 1.20 -15.38
CA ILE A 236 -11.68 0.63 -16.73
C ILE A 236 -11.65 1.74 -17.79
N ALA A 237 -12.55 2.73 -17.67
CA ALA A 237 -12.55 3.88 -18.58
C ALA A 237 -11.26 4.71 -18.48
N HIS A 238 -10.72 4.88 -17.27
CA HIS A 238 -9.44 5.56 -17.06
C HIS A 238 -8.29 4.82 -17.76
N GLN A 239 -8.22 3.49 -17.65
CA GLN A 239 -7.19 2.68 -18.33
C GLN A 239 -7.29 2.79 -19.85
N GLN A 240 -8.51 2.75 -20.39
CA GLN A 240 -8.73 2.87 -21.84
C GLN A 240 -8.28 4.23 -22.38
N ASN A 241 -8.55 5.31 -21.65
CA ASN A 241 -8.12 6.65 -22.06
C ASN A 241 -6.59 6.83 -21.97
N ALA A 242 -5.94 6.21 -20.99
CA ALA A 242 -4.48 6.27 -20.83
C ALA A 242 -3.72 5.48 -21.93
N ASN A 243 -4.33 4.42 -22.48
CA ASN A 243 -3.75 3.62 -23.56
C ASN A 243 -3.99 4.18 -24.97
N CYS A 244 -4.81 5.22 -25.11
CA CYS A 244 -5.12 5.88 -26.39
C CYS A 244 -4.26 7.13 -26.66
N LEU A 245 -3.32 7.44 -25.77
CA LEU A 245 -2.35 8.55 -25.87
C LEU A 245 -0.94 7.98 -26.07
#